data_AF-A0A969Z9W4-F1
#
_entry.id   AF-A0A969Z9W4-F1
#
_cell.length_a   1.000
_cell.length_b   1.000
_cell.length_c   1.000
_cell.angle_alpha   90.00
_cell.angle_beta   90.00
_cell.angle_gamma   90.00
#
_symmetry.space_group_name_H-M   'P 1'
#
loop_
_entity.id
_entity.type
_entity.pdbx_description
1 polymer ?
#
loop_
_entity_poly.entity_id
_entity_poly.type
_entity_poly.pdbx_seq_one_letter_code
_entity_poly.pdbx_strand_id
1 'polypeptide(L)'
;AIKTQEIALDSVYDSLVQILSSSMSTPLSKLTQGNLKARLRMITLYSHANQLGYIVVGSGNRSELATGYFTKYGDSGVDILPLGNLVKAQVRALASHLGIPEGIITKPPSAGLWQGQTDEGDMGLTYREIDEYLLYDKATDAVRKKLEAMFASSEHKRRTPPLPDF
;
A
#
# COMPACT_ATOMS: atom_id res chain seq x y z
N ALA A 1 -0.67 -26.36 8.75
CA ALA A 1 0.10 -25.10 8.76
C ALA A 1 0.26 -24.61 7.32
N ILE A 2 0.20 -23.30 7.08
CA ILE A 2 0.42 -22.72 5.74
C ILE A 2 1.92 -22.82 5.42
N LYS A 3 2.27 -23.10 4.16
CA LYS A 3 3.67 -23.13 3.72
C LYS A 3 4.24 -21.71 3.74
N THR A 4 5.39 -21.52 4.39
CA THR A 4 6.05 -20.23 4.52
C THR A 4 7.46 -20.27 3.91
N GLN A 5 7.87 -19.16 3.30
CA GLN A 5 9.22 -18.97 2.78
C GLN A 5 9.64 -17.52 3.02
N GLU A 6 10.89 -17.33 3.45
CA GLU A 6 11.50 -16.02 3.63
C GLU A 6 12.50 -15.76 2.51
N ILE A 7 12.45 -14.57 1.92
CA ILE A 7 13.32 -14.16 0.82
C ILE A 7 13.82 -12.76 1.13
N ALA A 8 15.12 -12.64 1.42
CA ALA A 8 15.79 -11.36 1.57
C ALA A 8 15.97 -10.70 0.19
N LEU A 9 15.56 -9.44 0.06
CA LEU A 9 15.62 -8.68 -1.21
C LEU A 9 16.67 -7.56 -1.17
N ASP A 10 17.39 -7.42 -0.06
CA ASP A 10 18.30 -6.30 0.23
C ASP A 10 19.41 -6.17 -0.82
N SER A 11 20.09 -7.27 -1.17
CA SER A 11 21.19 -7.24 -2.15
C SER A 11 20.74 -6.80 -3.56
N VAL A 12 19.57 -7.27 -3.99
CA VAL A 12 18.97 -6.90 -5.29
C VAL A 12 18.52 -5.44 -5.26
N TYR A 13 17.92 -5.01 -4.15
CA TYR A 13 17.53 -3.63 -3.93
C TYR A 13 18.72 -2.67 -3.95
N ASP A 14 19.78 -2.97 -3.22
CA ASP A 14 20.99 -2.13 -3.13
C ASP A 14 21.66 -2.02 -4.50
N SER A 15 21.77 -3.13 -5.22
CA SER A 15 22.30 -3.15 -6.60
C SER A 15 21.47 -2.27 -7.53
N LEU A 16 20.14 -2.39 -7.47
CA LEU A 16 19.23 -1.57 -8.28
C LEU A 16 19.36 -0.08 -7.95
N VAL A 17 19.42 0.27 -6.66
CA VAL A 17 19.60 1.66 -6.21
C VAL A 17 20.93 2.22 -6.69
N GLN A 18 22.02 1.45 -6.63
CA GLN A 18 23.34 1.88 -7.11
C GLN A 18 23.31 2.14 -8.62
N ILE A 19 22.74 1.23 -9.41
CA ILE A 19 22.62 1.37 -10.87
C ILE A 19 21.83 2.64 -11.20
N LEU A 20 20.65 2.82 -10.60
CA LEU A 20 19.80 3.98 -10.86
C LEU A 20 20.46 5.29 -10.44
N SER A 21 21.11 5.31 -9.27
CA SER A 21 21.81 6.51 -8.77
C SER A 21 22.97 6.90 -9.67
N SER A 22 23.66 5.94 -10.29
CA SER A 22 24.75 6.23 -11.24
C SER A 22 24.25 6.86 -12.55
N SER A 23 22.99 6.61 -12.92
CA SER A 23 22.37 7.12 -14.15
C SER A 23 21.66 8.46 -13.99
N MET A 24 21.50 8.95 -12.76
CA MET A 24 20.73 10.17 -12.47
C MET A 24 21.62 11.29 -11.96
N SER A 25 21.33 12.52 -12.40
CA SER A 25 22.01 13.73 -11.93
C SER A 25 21.64 14.12 -10.49
N THR A 26 20.56 13.55 -9.95
CA THR A 26 20.08 13.84 -8.59
C THR A 26 19.89 12.53 -7.81
N PRO A 27 20.14 12.55 -6.48
CA PRO A 27 19.90 11.37 -5.64
C PRO A 27 18.44 10.92 -5.65
N LEU A 28 18.22 9.61 -5.58
CA LEU A 28 16.87 9.06 -5.49
C LEU A 28 16.18 9.50 -4.19
N SER A 29 14.97 10.05 -4.32
CA SER A 29 14.16 10.43 -3.16
C SER A 29 13.80 9.22 -2.28
N LYS A 30 13.51 9.46 -0.99
CA LYS A 30 13.03 8.42 -0.06
C LYS A 30 11.78 7.69 -0.58
N LEU A 31 10.84 8.44 -1.16
CA LEU A 31 9.64 7.89 -1.75
C LEU A 31 9.95 6.99 -2.96
N THR A 32 10.86 7.43 -3.84
CA THR A 32 11.32 6.63 -4.99
C THR A 32 11.91 5.31 -4.51
N GLN A 33 12.82 5.36 -3.54
CA GLN A 33 13.43 4.19 -2.92
C GLN A 33 12.39 3.25 -2.28
N GLY A 34 11.43 3.79 -1.53
CA GLY A 34 10.33 3.02 -0.96
C GLY A 34 9.49 2.31 -2.02
N ASN A 35 9.16 2.99 -3.12
CA ASN A 35 8.41 2.40 -4.23
C ASN A 35 9.19 1.27 -4.92
N LEU A 36 10.53 1.36 -5.01
CA LEU A 36 11.36 0.27 -5.55
C LEU A 36 11.23 -1.00 -4.68
N LYS A 37 11.26 -0.86 -3.35
CA LYS A 37 11.05 -2.01 -2.43
C LYS A 37 9.69 -2.66 -2.65
N ALA A 38 8.62 -1.87 -2.73
CA ALA A 38 7.27 -2.40 -2.95
C ALA A 38 7.15 -3.15 -4.29
N ARG A 39 7.79 -2.65 -5.35
CA ARG A 39 7.81 -3.30 -6.68
C ARG A 39 8.63 -4.58 -6.70
N LEU A 40 9.76 -4.62 -5.98
CA LEU A 40 10.54 -5.85 -5.85
C LEU A 40 9.72 -6.95 -5.15
N ARG A 41 8.98 -6.61 -4.09
CA ARG A 41 8.07 -7.56 -3.44
C ARG A 41 6.99 -8.09 -4.39
N MET A 42 6.39 -7.21 -5.20
CA MET A 42 5.40 -7.60 -6.21
C MET A 42 5.98 -8.61 -7.21
N ILE A 43 7.15 -8.33 -7.78
CA ILE A 43 7.80 -9.22 -8.75
C ILE A 43 8.10 -10.58 -8.12
N THR A 44 8.58 -10.60 -6.86
CA THR A 44 8.82 -11.83 -6.12
C THR A 44 7.53 -12.65 -5.95
N LEU A 45 6.42 -12.02 -5.55
CA LEU A 45 5.13 -12.71 -5.38
C LEU A 45 4.63 -13.31 -6.70
N TYR A 46 4.70 -12.56 -7.81
CA TYR A 46 4.29 -13.08 -9.11
C TYR A 46 5.23 -14.16 -9.66
N SER A 47 6.52 -14.12 -9.32
CA SER A 47 7.44 -15.21 -9.67
C SER A 47 7.00 -16.53 -9.04
N HIS A 48 6.62 -16.50 -7.75
CA HIS A 48 6.04 -17.67 -7.08
C HIS A 48 4.69 -18.07 -7.66
N ALA A 49 3.81 -17.10 -7.90
CA ALA A 49 2.48 -17.36 -8.45
C ALA A 49 2.57 -18.07 -9.80
N ASN A 50 3.42 -17.59 -10.71
CA ASN A 50 3.64 -18.19 -12.03
C ASN A 50 4.26 -19.59 -11.92
N GLN A 51 5.24 -19.79 -11.04
CA GLN A 51 5.93 -21.07 -10.90
C GLN A 51 5.02 -22.16 -10.28
N LEU A 52 4.06 -21.76 -9.45
CA LEU A 52 3.21 -22.68 -8.67
C LEU A 52 1.77 -22.74 -9.18
N GLY A 53 1.40 -21.92 -10.18
CA GLY A 53 0.03 -21.79 -10.66
C GLY A 53 -0.92 -21.16 -9.62
N TYR A 54 -0.43 -20.21 -8.83
CA TYR A 54 -1.23 -19.47 -7.84
C TYR A 54 -1.65 -18.10 -8.37
N ILE A 55 -2.47 -17.41 -7.58
CA ILE A 55 -2.79 -15.99 -7.73
C ILE A 55 -2.17 -15.18 -6.59
N VAL A 56 -1.93 -13.90 -6.83
CA VAL A 56 -1.42 -12.94 -5.83
C VAL A 56 -2.58 -12.23 -5.15
N VAL A 57 -2.66 -12.37 -3.81
CA VAL A 57 -3.67 -11.72 -2.97
C VAL A 57 -3.10 -10.43 -2.39
N GLY A 58 -3.77 -9.30 -2.63
CA GLY A 58 -3.41 -8.02 -2.04
C GLY A 58 -4.10 -7.72 -0.72
N SER A 59 -3.45 -6.90 0.10
CA SER A 59 -3.94 -6.47 1.42
C SER A 59 -4.63 -5.11 1.41
N GLY A 60 -4.75 -4.46 0.25
CA GLY A 60 -5.33 -3.12 0.13
C GLY A 60 -6.77 -3.07 0.64
N ASN A 61 -7.03 -2.17 1.58
CA ASN A 61 -8.36 -1.91 2.13
C ASN A 61 -8.96 -0.60 1.59
N ARG A 62 -10.26 -0.38 1.83
CA ARG A 62 -11.00 0.77 1.30
C ARG A 62 -10.36 2.11 1.68
N SER A 63 -9.85 2.22 2.91
CA SER A 63 -9.22 3.45 3.41
C SER A 63 -7.92 3.77 2.67
N GLU A 64 -7.06 2.76 2.43
CA GLU A 64 -5.82 2.89 1.65
C GLU A 64 -6.10 3.15 0.17
N LEU A 65 -7.08 2.45 -0.40
CA LEU A 65 -7.45 2.59 -1.81
C LEU A 65 -7.97 4.00 -2.09
N ALA A 66 -8.86 4.52 -1.23
CA ALA A 66 -9.43 5.85 -1.37
C ALA A 66 -8.35 6.94 -1.35
N THR A 67 -7.45 6.90 -0.37
CA THR A 67 -6.36 7.88 -0.23
C THR A 67 -5.22 7.68 -1.24
N GLY A 68 -5.21 6.55 -1.97
CA GLY A 68 -4.12 6.21 -2.88
C GLY A 68 -2.82 5.85 -2.18
N TYR A 69 -2.91 5.44 -0.91
CA TYR A 69 -1.79 5.12 -0.04
C TYR A 69 -1.27 3.71 -0.32
N PHE A 70 -0.76 3.54 -1.53
CA PHE A 70 -0.16 2.31 -2.05
C PHE A 70 0.80 2.65 -3.20
N THR A 71 1.73 1.74 -3.49
CA THR A 71 2.62 1.85 -4.64
C THR A 71 1.90 1.29 -5.87
N LYS A 72 1.71 2.13 -6.91
CA LYS A 72 1.17 1.67 -8.19
C LYS A 72 2.10 0.62 -8.80
N TYR A 73 1.55 -0.55 -9.11
CA TYR A 73 2.30 -1.74 -9.56
C TYR A 73 3.36 -2.24 -8.56
N GLY A 74 3.18 -1.92 -7.28
CA GLY A 74 3.90 -2.54 -6.16
C GLY A 74 2.93 -3.43 -5.40
N ASP A 75 2.65 -3.09 -4.15
CA ASP A 75 1.68 -3.77 -3.29
C ASP A 75 0.24 -3.80 -3.86
N SER A 76 -0.10 -2.88 -4.76
CA SER A 76 -1.37 -2.88 -5.50
C SER A 76 -1.39 -3.70 -6.79
N GLY A 77 -0.23 -4.17 -7.26
CA GLY A 77 -0.15 -5.08 -8.41
C GLY A 77 -0.48 -6.48 -7.93
N VAL A 78 -1.76 -6.84 -7.97
CA VAL A 78 -2.30 -8.11 -7.44
C VAL A 78 -3.50 -8.57 -8.27
N ASP A 79 -3.91 -9.83 -8.09
CA ASP A 79 -5.03 -10.40 -8.83
C ASP A 79 -6.36 -10.17 -8.11
N ILE A 80 -6.38 -10.19 -6.77
CA ILE A 80 -7.59 -9.96 -5.96
C ILE A 80 -7.32 -9.13 -4.68
N LEU A 81 -8.36 -8.43 -4.20
CA LEU A 81 -8.34 -7.59 -2.99
C LEU A 81 -9.49 -7.94 -2.04
N PRO A 82 -9.37 -9.00 -1.20
CA PRO A 82 -10.45 -9.43 -0.31
C PRO A 82 -10.89 -8.37 0.72
N LEU A 83 -9.99 -7.44 1.05
CA LEU A 83 -10.24 -6.38 2.03
C LEU A 83 -10.67 -5.05 1.38
N GLY A 84 -10.76 -4.99 0.05
CA GLY A 84 -10.90 -3.73 -0.71
C GLY A 84 -12.16 -2.90 -0.38
N ASN A 85 -13.19 -3.54 0.18
CA ASN A 85 -14.43 -2.87 0.59
C ASN A 85 -14.49 -2.49 2.07
N LEU A 86 -13.51 -2.91 2.88
CA LEU A 86 -13.48 -2.68 4.32
C LEU A 86 -12.69 -1.42 4.64
N VAL A 87 -13.21 -0.57 5.52
CA VAL A 87 -12.41 0.53 6.11
C VAL A 87 -11.47 -0.02 7.19
N LYS A 88 -10.47 0.76 7.63
CA LYS A 88 -9.42 0.27 8.55
C LYS A 88 -9.99 -0.26 9.87
N ALA A 89 -11.01 0.41 10.42
CA ALA A 89 -11.72 -0.04 11.61
C ALA A 89 -12.37 -1.42 11.42
N GLN A 90 -12.97 -1.68 10.26
CA GLN A 90 -13.57 -2.97 9.94
C GLN A 90 -12.51 -4.06 9.74
N VAL A 91 -11.36 -3.73 9.15
CA VAL A 91 -10.21 -4.66 9.07
C VAL A 91 -9.73 -5.07 10.46
N ARG A 92 -9.62 -4.12 11.41
CA ARG A 92 -9.25 -4.43 12.81
C ARG A 92 -10.30 -5.28 13.50
N ALA A 93 -11.59 -4.98 13.31
CA ALA A 93 -12.68 -5.79 13.85
C ALA A 93 -12.67 -7.22 13.30
N LEU A 94 -12.45 -7.40 12.00
CA LEU A 94 -12.32 -8.71 11.37
C LEU A 94 -11.11 -9.48 11.92
N ALA A 95 -9.96 -8.81 12.08
CA ALA A 95 -8.76 -9.42 12.66
C ALA A 95 -9.00 -9.92 14.10
N SER A 96 -9.69 -9.12 14.93
CA SER A 96 -10.07 -9.52 16.28
C SER A 96 -11.01 -10.73 16.28
N HIS A 97 -12.01 -10.72 15.40
CA HIS A 97 -12.93 -11.85 15.24
C HIS A 97 -12.23 -13.15 14.81
N LEU A 98 -11.19 -13.04 13.97
CA LEU A 98 -10.37 -14.17 13.52
C LEU A 98 -9.30 -14.61 14.55
N GLY A 99 -9.22 -13.95 15.71
CA GLY A 99 -8.25 -14.29 16.76
C GLY A 99 -6.80 -13.91 16.42
N ILE A 100 -6.59 -12.90 15.57
CA ILE A 100 -5.25 -12.35 15.32
C ILE A 100 -4.71 -11.74 16.63
N PRO A 101 -3.42 -11.94 16.98
CA PRO A 101 -2.84 -11.39 18.21
C PRO A 101 -3.01 -9.87 18.33
N GLU A 102 -3.39 -9.40 19.52
CA GLU A 102 -3.68 -7.99 19.79
C GLU A 102 -2.51 -7.06 19.45
N GLY A 103 -1.27 -7.52 19.67
CA GLY A 103 -0.06 -6.77 19.31
C GLY A 103 0.11 -6.53 17.80
N ILE A 104 -0.50 -7.36 16.94
CA ILE A 104 -0.56 -7.12 15.49
C ILE A 104 -1.68 -6.12 15.17
N ILE A 105 -2.85 -6.28 15.82
CA ILE A 105 -4.04 -5.44 15.59
C ILE A 105 -3.80 -4.00 16.01
N THR A 106 -3.16 -3.76 17.16
CA THR A 106 -3.01 -2.42 17.77
C THR A 106 -1.75 -1.69 17.33
N LYS A 107 -0.81 -2.39 16.69
CA LYS A 107 0.41 -1.76 16.17
C LYS A 107 0.06 -0.58 15.25
N PRO A 108 0.75 0.56 15.37
CA PRO A 108 0.62 1.66 14.42
C PRO A 108 0.87 1.18 12.98
N PRO A 109 -0.06 1.42 12.04
CA PRO A 109 0.14 1.06 10.64
C PRO A 109 1.37 1.74 10.04
N SER A 110 2.13 0.96 9.27
CA SER A 110 3.38 1.38 8.64
C SER A 110 3.61 0.54 7.39
N ALA A 111 3.94 1.20 6.28
CA ALA A 111 4.42 0.59 5.05
C ALA A 111 5.83 -0.04 5.19
N GLY A 112 6.55 0.25 6.28
CA GLY A 112 7.85 -0.35 6.59
C GLY A 112 8.93 -0.01 5.56
N LEU A 113 8.84 1.15 4.91
CA LEU A 113 9.75 1.55 3.84
C LEU A 113 11.03 2.21 4.36
N TRP A 114 10.94 2.90 5.51
CA TRP A 114 12.05 3.49 6.26
C TRP A 114 11.78 3.50 7.77
N GLN A 115 12.82 3.69 8.57
CA GLN A 115 12.73 3.65 10.03
C GLN A 115 11.84 4.79 10.57
N GLY A 116 10.97 4.46 11.53
CA GLY A 116 10.08 5.42 12.20
C GLY A 116 8.88 5.89 11.37
N GLN A 117 8.67 5.33 10.17
CA GLN A 117 7.55 5.67 9.30
C GLN A 117 6.20 5.20 9.89
N THR A 118 5.18 6.04 9.77
CA THR A 118 3.78 5.68 10.05
C THR A 118 2.89 6.21 8.94
N ASP A 119 1.83 5.46 8.63
CA ASP A 119 0.94 5.82 7.53
C ASP A 119 0.21 7.14 7.82
N GLU A 120 -0.25 7.32 9.06
CA GLU A 120 -0.92 8.54 9.51
C GLU A 120 0.03 9.74 9.52
N GLY A 121 1.32 9.54 9.82
CA GLY A 121 2.35 10.57 9.73
C GLY A 121 2.61 11.02 8.30
N ASP A 122 2.69 10.08 7.35
CA ASP A 122 2.90 10.39 5.93
C ASP A 122 1.67 11.06 5.30
N MET A 123 0.47 10.58 5.62
CA MET A 123 -0.79 11.17 5.13
C MET A 123 -1.12 12.47 5.85
N GLY A 124 -0.66 12.65 7.09
CA GLY A 124 -1.11 13.71 8.00
C GLY A 124 -2.63 13.67 8.22
N LEU A 125 -3.18 12.47 8.28
CA LEU A 125 -4.59 12.14 8.53
C LEU A 125 -4.63 10.83 9.31
N THR A 126 -5.50 10.74 10.29
CA THR A 126 -5.75 9.49 11.01
C THR A 126 -6.65 8.58 10.18
N TYR A 127 -6.52 7.26 10.38
CA TYR A 127 -7.46 6.30 9.82
C TYR A 127 -8.88 6.53 10.32
N ARG A 128 -9.04 7.04 11.54
CA ARG A 128 -10.35 7.40 12.07
C ARG A 128 -11.01 8.49 11.22
N GLU A 129 -10.30 9.56 10.88
CA GLU A 129 -10.82 10.63 10.02
C GLU A 129 -11.17 10.12 8.62
N ILE A 130 -10.33 9.26 8.04
CA ILE A 130 -10.59 8.63 6.75
C ILE A 130 -11.85 7.76 6.81
N ASP A 131 -11.97 6.91 7.82
CA ASP A 131 -13.08 5.98 8.00
C ASP A 131 -14.40 6.71 8.28
N GLU A 132 -14.39 7.74 9.14
CA GLU A 132 -15.57 8.57 9.44
C GLU A 132 -16.08 9.29 8.18
N TYR A 133 -15.18 9.79 7.33
CA TYR A 133 -15.54 10.37 6.05
C TYR A 133 -16.13 9.32 5.09
N LEU A 134 -15.46 8.17 4.91
CA LEU A 134 -15.88 7.15 3.95
C LEU A 134 -17.19 6.44 4.31
N LEU A 135 -17.51 6.34 5.60
CA LEU A 135 -18.73 5.68 6.09
C LEU A 135 -19.90 6.64 6.28
N TYR A 136 -19.64 7.86 6.73
CA TYR A 136 -20.68 8.75 7.25
C TYR A 136 -20.64 10.17 6.65
N ASP A 137 -19.70 10.45 5.73
CA ASP A 137 -19.45 11.80 5.19
C ASP A 137 -19.18 12.84 6.30
N LYS A 138 -18.56 12.39 7.41
CA LYS A 138 -18.23 13.22 8.56
C LYS A 138 -16.75 13.58 8.55
N ALA A 139 -16.46 14.87 8.40
CA ALA A 139 -15.12 15.44 8.51
C ALA A 139 -15.20 16.94 8.78
N THR A 140 -14.14 17.52 9.35
CA THR A 140 -13.95 18.97 9.36
C THR A 140 -13.65 19.47 7.94
N ASP A 141 -13.87 20.75 7.66
CA ASP A 141 -13.58 21.32 6.34
C ASP A 141 -12.12 21.12 5.90
N ALA A 142 -11.18 21.22 6.86
CA ALA A 142 -9.77 21.00 6.60
C ALA A 142 -9.47 19.54 6.20
N VAL A 143 -10.05 18.57 6.92
CA VAL A 143 -9.90 17.14 6.65
C VAL A 143 -10.55 16.78 5.31
N ARG A 144 -11.78 17.25 5.07
CA ARG A 144 -12.52 17.04 3.81
C ARG A 144 -11.71 17.52 2.62
N LYS A 145 -11.24 18.77 2.64
CA LYS A 145 -10.45 19.35 1.56
C LYS A 145 -9.19 18.53 1.27
N LYS A 146 -8.53 18.03 2.32
CA LYS A 146 -7.33 17.19 2.19
C LYS A 146 -7.65 15.82 1.58
N LEU A 147 -8.70 15.15 2.06
CA LEU A 147 -9.16 13.87 1.51
C LEU A 147 -9.53 13.98 0.04
N GLU A 148 -10.31 14.99 -0.34
CA GLU A 148 -10.71 15.22 -1.73
C GLU A 148 -9.50 15.46 -2.63
N ALA A 149 -8.50 16.23 -2.17
CA ALA A 149 -7.25 16.41 -2.90
C ALA A 149 -6.45 15.10 -3.05
N MET A 150 -6.39 14.28 -2.00
CA MET A 150 -5.75 12.95 -2.08
C MET A 150 -6.50 12.03 -3.04
N PHE A 151 -7.83 12.05 -3.04
CA PHE A 151 -8.65 11.22 -3.91
C PHE A 151 -8.43 11.61 -5.37
N ALA A 152 -8.51 12.90 -5.68
CA ALA A 152 -8.31 13.41 -7.03
C ALA A 152 -6.89 13.11 -7.54
N SER A 153 -5.85 13.42 -6.76
CA SER A 153 -4.45 13.20 -7.17
C SER A 153 -4.06 11.74 -7.33
N SER A 154 -4.79 10.81 -6.71
CA SER A 154 -4.51 9.36 -6.79
C SER A 154 -5.47 8.58 -7.68
N GLU A 155 -6.41 9.24 -8.36
CA GLU A 155 -7.43 8.59 -9.20
C GLU A 155 -6.83 7.67 -10.25
N HIS A 156 -5.75 8.12 -10.89
CA HIS A 156 -4.99 7.35 -11.87
C HIS A 156 -4.41 6.02 -11.32
N LYS A 157 -4.33 5.83 -10.00
CA LYS A 157 -3.86 4.59 -9.38
C LYS A 157 -4.95 3.52 -9.27
N ARG A 158 -6.23 3.92 -9.29
CA ARG A 158 -7.40 3.03 -9.15
C ARG A 158 -8.05 2.64 -10.49
N ARG A 159 -7.47 3.09 -11.59
CA ARG A 159 -7.93 2.78 -12.95
C ARG A 159 -6.85 2.02 -13.70
N THR A 160 -7.29 1.22 -14.66
CA THR A 160 -6.40 0.73 -15.72
C THR A 160 -5.80 1.90 -16.46
N PRO A 161 -4.62 1.74 -17.10
CA PRO A 161 -4.08 2.76 -17.99
C PRO A 161 -5.16 3.23 -18.99
N PRO A 162 -5.38 4.54 -19.14
CA PRO A 162 -6.37 5.04 -20.08
C PRO A 162 -5.97 4.66 -21.50
N LEU A 163 -6.95 4.27 -22.31
CA LEU A 163 -6.78 4.04 -23.74
C LEU A 163 -7.32 5.26 -24.49
N PRO A 164 -6.69 5.66 -25.62
CA PRO A 164 -7.31 6.62 -26.52
C PRO A 164 -8.62 6.05 -27.09
N ASP A 165 -9.60 6.92 -27.36
CA ASP A 165 -10.93 6.53 -27.85
C ASP A 165 -10.97 6.24 -29.38
N PHE A 166 -9.83 6.04 -30.03
CA PHE A 166 -9.69 5.85 -31.48
C PHE A 166 -9.10 4.50 -31.85
#